data_AF-A0AAN0JWW6-F1
#
_entry.id   AF-A0AAN0JWW6-F1
#
_cell.length_a   1.000
_cell.length_b   1.000
_cell.length_c   1.000
_cell.angle_alpha   90.00
_cell.angle_beta   90.00
_cell.angle_gamma   90.00
#
_symmetry.space_group_name_H-M   'P 1'
#
loop_
_entity.id
_entity.type
_entity.pdbx_description
1 polymer ?
#
loop_
_entity_poly.entity_id
_entity_poly.type
_entity_poly.pdbx_seq_one_letter_code
_entity_poly.pdbx_strand_id
1 'polypeptide(L)'
;MAARPTKPLDQYRVVVIGEEGVGRRSIISKYTDDDKPFTDSKFKKKIVELDSETIEIEISYENVHEKKRQYAGWGIMLIYDVTNNKSFDAIKNLDRLLFRRFATKRLLVGNKVDLKRQRVVPKDKGEQLGQERNIPFLETSAVTGTNIDIAFETIVRNIKKYDFDEAVSDCKLIN
;
A
#
# COMPACT_ATOMS: atom_id res chain seq x y z
N MET A 1 -1.95 -2.35 -35.96
CA MET A 1 -0.79 -2.61 -35.08
C MET A 1 -0.62 -1.37 -34.21
N ALA A 2 -0.95 -1.44 -32.92
CA ALA A 2 -0.81 -0.29 -32.02
C ALA A 2 0.68 -0.06 -31.71
N ALA A 3 1.14 1.18 -31.92
CA ALA A 3 2.50 1.58 -31.63
C ALA A 3 2.82 1.37 -30.13
N ARG A 4 3.98 0.77 -29.84
CA ARG A 4 4.50 0.74 -28.47
C ARG A 4 4.78 2.19 -28.02
N PRO A 5 4.38 2.62 -26.82
CA PRO A 5 4.71 3.95 -26.32
C PRO A 5 6.24 4.12 -26.28
N THR A 6 6.71 5.27 -26.76
CA THR A 6 8.13 5.62 -26.98
C THR A 6 8.85 6.14 -25.72
N LYS A 7 8.13 6.32 -24.60
CA LYS A 7 8.69 6.65 -23.28
C LYS A 7 8.43 5.48 -22.32
N PRO A 8 9.40 5.04 -21.50
CA PRO A 8 9.13 4.08 -20.43
C PRO A 8 8.07 4.65 -19.48
N LEU A 9 7.15 3.79 -19.04
CA LEU A 9 6.10 4.18 -18.08
C LEU A 9 6.74 4.56 -16.74
N ASP A 10 6.17 5.56 -16.07
CA ASP A 10 6.57 5.87 -14.69
C ASP A 10 6.20 4.68 -13.79
N GLN A 11 7.18 4.22 -13.01
CA GLN A 11 7.09 2.99 -12.24
C GLN A 11 7.03 3.32 -10.74
N TYR A 12 5.98 2.83 -10.08
CA TYR A 12 5.80 2.97 -8.64
C TYR A 12 5.84 1.61 -7.96
N ARG A 13 6.47 1.55 -6.79
CA ARG A 13 6.59 0.32 -6.00
C ARG A 13 5.75 0.39 -4.74
N VAL A 14 4.95 -0.63 -4.51
CA VAL A 14 4.13 -0.78 -3.30
C VAL A 14 4.47 -2.09 -2.61
N VAL A 15 4.74 -2.03 -1.31
CA VAL A 15 4.87 -3.22 -0.46
C VAL A 15 3.69 -3.32 0.49
N VAL A 16 3.09 -4.49 0.52
CA VAL A 16 1.99 -4.83 1.41
C VAL A 16 2.55 -5.56 2.64
N ILE A 17 2.33 -4.96 3.82
CA ILE A 17 2.91 -5.39 5.09
C ILE A 17 1.81 -5.70 6.10
N GLY A 18 1.98 -6.78 6.86
CA GLY A 18 1.04 -7.22 7.89
C GLY A 18 1.33 -8.64 8.36
N GLU A 19 0.60 -9.09 9.37
CA GLU A 19 0.74 -10.45 9.93
C GLU A 19 0.29 -11.53 8.95
N GLU A 20 0.61 -12.79 9.25
CA GLU A 20 0.04 -13.93 8.53
C GLU A 20 -1.50 -13.97 8.65
N GLY A 21 -2.17 -14.40 7.59
CA GLY A 21 -3.64 -14.54 7.58
C GLY A 21 -4.44 -13.24 7.43
N VAL A 22 -3.82 -12.05 7.43
CA VAL A 22 -4.55 -10.77 7.27
C VAL A 22 -5.07 -10.51 5.85
N GLY A 23 -4.66 -11.32 4.87
CA GLY A 23 -5.15 -11.24 3.48
C GLY A 23 -4.28 -10.42 2.52
N ARG A 24 -2.98 -10.28 2.78
CA ARG A 24 -2.04 -9.53 1.91
C ARG A 24 -2.02 -10.04 0.47
N ARG A 25 -1.84 -11.35 0.30
CA ARG A 25 -1.88 -12.00 -1.03
C ARG A 25 -3.24 -11.81 -1.70
N SER A 26 -4.33 -11.97 -0.95
CA SER A 26 -5.70 -11.83 -1.47
C SER A 26 -5.98 -10.43 -1.98
N ILE A 27 -5.53 -9.38 -1.28
CA ILE A 27 -5.65 -8.00 -1.75
C ILE A 27 -4.88 -7.79 -3.06
N ILE A 28 -3.65 -8.29 -3.13
CA ILE A 28 -2.83 -8.13 -4.34
C ILE A 28 -3.46 -8.88 -5.51
N SER A 29 -3.83 -10.15 -5.33
CA SER A 29 -4.48 -10.95 -6.36
C SER A 29 -5.80 -10.32 -6.83
N LYS A 30 -6.60 -9.79 -5.90
CA LYS A 30 -7.85 -9.09 -6.22
C LYS A 30 -7.60 -7.82 -7.04
N TYR A 31 -6.55 -7.06 -6.71
CA TYR A 31 -6.19 -5.86 -7.44
C TYR A 31 -5.62 -6.16 -8.82
N THR A 32 -4.73 -7.14 -8.93
CA THR A 32 -4.05 -7.47 -10.19
C THR A 32 -4.88 -8.35 -11.12
N ASP A 33 -6.04 -8.82 -10.66
CA ASP A 33 -6.83 -9.88 -11.32
C ASP A 33 -5.96 -11.09 -11.69
N ASP A 34 -5.08 -11.48 -10.77
CA ASP A 34 -4.11 -12.55 -10.97
C ASP A 34 -4.01 -13.41 -9.71
N ASP A 35 -4.59 -14.60 -9.77
CA ASP A 35 -4.57 -15.59 -8.70
C ASP A 35 -3.35 -16.51 -8.74
N LYS A 36 -2.47 -16.36 -9.74
CA LYS A 36 -1.25 -17.17 -9.82
C LYS A 36 -0.39 -16.97 -8.58
N PRO A 37 0.30 -18.01 -8.09
CA PRO A 37 1.30 -17.86 -7.04
C PRO A 37 2.34 -16.78 -7.41
N PHE A 38 2.89 -16.11 -6.40
CA PHE A 38 4.02 -15.21 -6.63
C PHE A 38 5.21 -16.04 -7.11
N THR A 39 5.74 -15.70 -8.27
CA THR A 39 6.94 -16.32 -8.85
C THR A 39 8.21 -15.73 -8.23
N ASP A 40 9.38 -16.20 -8.67
CA ASP A 40 10.70 -15.81 -8.14
C ASP A 40 10.98 -14.30 -8.15
N SER A 41 10.28 -13.52 -8.99
CA SER A 41 10.41 -12.06 -9.05
C SER A 41 9.88 -11.35 -7.80
N LYS A 42 9.09 -12.01 -6.93
CA LYS A 42 8.43 -11.43 -5.72
C LYS A 42 7.46 -10.26 -5.96
N PHE A 43 7.34 -9.77 -7.19
CA PHE A 43 6.44 -8.68 -7.57
C PHE A 43 5.40 -9.15 -8.57
N LYS A 44 4.16 -8.69 -8.37
CA LYS A 44 3.15 -8.60 -9.43
C LYS A 44 3.14 -7.20 -10.02
N LYS A 45 2.77 -7.08 -11.29
CA LYS A 45 2.73 -5.81 -12.00
C LYS A 45 1.32 -5.53 -12.47
N LYS A 46 0.87 -4.28 -12.35
CA LYS A 46 -0.38 -3.79 -12.95
C LYS A 46 -0.12 -2.45 -13.62
N ILE A 47 -0.52 -2.33 -14.88
CA ILE A 47 -0.54 -1.04 -15.58
C ILE A 47 -1.91 -0.43 -15.35
N VAL A 48 -1.95 0.83 -14.91
CA VAL A 48 -3.19 1.56 -14.64
C VAL A 48 -3.12 2.97 -15.19
N GLU A 49 -4.27 3.54 -15.52
CA GLU A 49 -4.41 4.96 -15.84
C GLU A 49 -4.76 5.71 -14.55
N LEU A 50 -3.88 6.62 -14.12
CA LEU A 50 -4.02 7.40 -12.89
C LEU A 50 -3.74 8.87 -13.20
N ASP A 51 -4.73 9.74 -12.93
CA ASP A 51 -4.64 11.18 -13.16
C ASP A 51 -4.22 11.54 -14.61
N SER A 52 -4.82 10.84 -15.59
CA SER A 52 -4.53 10.95 -17.04
C SER A 52 -3.12 10.52 -17.48
N GLU A 53 -2.40 9.81 -16.61
CA GLU A 53 -1.10 9.21 -16.92
C GLU A 53 -1.18 7.68 -16.83
N THR A 54 -0.56 6.98 -17.80
CA THR A 54 -0.40 5.53 -17.71
C THR A 54 0.86 5.21 -16.91
N ILE A 55 0.70 4.47 -15.82
CA ILE A 55 1.79 4.11 -14.90
C ILE A 55 1.87 2.60 -14.70
N GLU A 56 3.04 2.10 -14.31
CA GLU A 56 3.22 0.71 -13.88
C GLU A 56 3.38 0.64 -12.36
N ILE A 57 2.60 -0.21 -11.70
CA ILE A 57 2.71 -0.46 -10.26
C ILE A 57 3.30 -1.85 -10.05
N GLU A 58 4.46 -1.93 -9.40
CA GLU A 58 5.05 -3.19 -8.92
C GLU A 58 4.65 -3.43 -7.46
N ILE A 59 4.04 -4.57 -7.18
CA ILE A 59 3.43 -4.87 -5.89
C ILE A 59 4.04 -6.14 -5.33
N SER A 60 4.60 -6.05 -4.12
CA SER A 60 5.04 -7.20 -3.34
C SER A 60 4.32 -7.24 -2.00
N TYR A 61 4.45 -8.36 -1.29
CA TYR A 61 4.09 -8.45 0.11
C TYR A 61 5.26 -9.03 0.89
N GLU A 62 5.42 -8.60 2.13
CA GLU A 62 6.42 -9.16 3.04
C GLU A 62 5.82 -9.40 4.42
N ASN A 63 6.32 -10.45 5.08
CA ASN A 63 6.28 -10.55 6.55
C ASN A 63 7.34 -9.59 7.07
N VAL A 64 7.04 -8.79 8.09
CA VAL A 64 8.03 -7.83 8.58
C VAL A 64 9.24 -8.55 9.14
N HIS A 65 10.36 -8.44 8.44
CA HIS A 65 11.67 -8.80 8.94
C HIS A 65 12.52 -7.54 8.94
N GLU A 66 13.10 -7.24 10.10
CA GLU A 66 13.63 -5.94 10.52
C GLU A 66 14.83 -5.40 9.70
N LYS A 67 15.17 -5.92 8.51
CA LYS A 67 16.54 -5.81 7.97
C LYS A 67 16.71 -5.29 6.54
N LYS A 68 15.77 -4.54 5.94
CA LYS A 68 16.01 -4.04 4.56
C LYS A 68 15.74 -2.56 4.34
N ARG A 69 16.77 -1.83 3.88
CA ARG A 69 16.70 -0.44 3.37
C ARG A 69 15.97 -0.31 2.03
N GLN A 70 15.37 -1.39 1.53
CA GLN A 70 14.87 -1.49 0.15
C GLN A 70 13.61 -0.65 -0.14
N TYR A 71 13.02 0.01 0.86
CA TYR A 71 11.73 0.68 0.75
C TYR A 71 11.78 2.19 0.54
N ALA A 72 12.96 2.81 0.47
CA ALA A 72 13.04 4.23 0.17
C ALA A 72 12.35 4.55 -1.16
N GLY A 73 11.45 5.54 -1.17
CA GLY A 73 10.62 5.90 -2.32
C GLY A 73 9.43 4.97 -2.60
N TRP A 74 9.22 3.90 -1.81
CA TRP A 74 8.10 2.98 -2.02
C TRP A 74 6.90 3.37 -1.17
N GLY A 75 5.72 2.98 -1.63
CA GLY A 75 4.49 3.00 -0.85
C GLY A 75 4.40 1.79 0.07
N ILE A 76 4.05 2.00 1.33
CA ILE A 76 3.82 0.93 2.30
C ILE A 76 2.34 0.86 2.65
N MET A 77 1.70 -0.27 2.36
CA MET A 77 0.35 -0.56 2.82
C MET A 77 0.42 -1.42 4.08
N LEU A 78 0.00 -0.85 5.20
CA LEU A 78 -0.04 -1.48 6.51
C LEU A 78 -1.40 -2.13 6.72
N ILE A 79 -1.47 -3.45 6.62
CA ILE A 79 -2.74 -4.19 6.60
C ILE A 79 -2.94 -4.98 7.89
N TYR A 80 -4.13 -4.83 8.48
CA TYR A 80 -4.64 -5.67 9.56
C TYR A 80 -6.00 -6.26 9.18
N ASP A 81 -6.43 -7.27 9.93
CA ASP A 81 -7.74 -7.92 9.78
C ASP A 81 -8.72 -7.38 10.84
N VAL A 82 -9.87 -6.85 10.41
CA VAL A 82 -10.87 -6.27 11.33
C VAL A 82 -11.49 -7.30 12.29
N THR A 83 -11.34 -8.59 11.98
CA THR A 83 -11.79 -9.73 12.81
C THR A 83 -10.71 -10.23 13.77
N ASN A 84 -9.50 -9.66 13.73
CA ASN A 84 -8.37 -10.10 14.55
C ASN A 84 -7.68 -8.93 15.24
N ASN A 85 -8.00 -8.70 16.53
CA ASN A 85 -7.41 -7.62 17.32
C ASN A 85 -5.87 -7.75 17.46
N LYS A 86 -5.31 -8.97 17.48
CA LYS A 86 -3.85 -9.16 17.55
C LYS A 86 -3.14 -8.60 16.31
N SER A 87 -3.76 -8.72 15.14
CA SER A 87 -3.22 -8.15 13.90
C SER A 87 -3.20 -6.62 13.92
N PHE A 88 -4.19 -6.00 14.57
CA PHE A 88 -4.25 -4.55 14.77
C PHE A 88 -3.19 -4.06 15.78
N ASP A 89 -2.94 -4.82 16.84
CA ASP A 89 -1.88 -4.45 17.78
C ASP A 89 -0.48 -4.66 17.18
N ALA A 90 -0.29 -5.68 16.34
CA ALA A 90 0.93 -5.88 15.58
C ALA A 90 1.22 -4.68 14.65
N ILE A 91 0.23 -4.18 13.90
CA ILE A 91 0.46 -3.10 12.94
C ILE A 91 0.87 -1.78 13.62
N LYS A 92 0.38 -1.50 14.84
CA LYS A 92 0.83 -0.34 15.63
C LYS A 92 2.33 -0.38 15.92
N ASN A 93 2.86 -1.57 16.22
CA ASN A 93 4.28 -1.76 16.51
C ASN A 93 5.12 -1.67 15.23
N LEU A 94 4.62 -2.27 14.14
CA LEU A 94 5.27 -2.23 12.82
C LEU A 94 5.38 -0.81 12.29
N ASP A 95 4.33 0.00 12.42
CA ASP A 95 4.35 1.40 12.00
C ASP A 95 5.45 2.20 12.72
N ARG A 96 5.59 2.02 14.04
CA ARG A 96 6.64 2.68 14.83
C ARG A 96 8.05 2.29 14.36
N LEU A 97 8.26 1.04 13.97
CA LEU A 97 9.55 0.57 13.46
C LEU A 97 9.88 1.21 12.10
N LEU A 98 8.90 1.26 11.20
CA LEU A 98 9.07 1.77 9.84
C LEU A 98 9.23 3.29 9.83
N PHE A 99 8.44 4.02 10.63
CA PHE A 99 8.52 5.47 10.77
C PHE A 99 9.93 5.95 11.15
N ARG A 100 10.60 5.22 12.05
CA ARG A 100 11.95 5.59 12.52
C ARG A 100 13.04 5.37 11.47
N ARG A 101 12.76 4.60 10.42
CA ARG A 101 13.79 4.10 9.49
C ARG A 101 13.65 4.63 8.08
N PHE A 102 12.43 4.97 7.65
CA PHE A 102 12.16 5.30 6.26
C PHE A 102 11.24 6.51 6.14
N ALA A 103 11.64 7.49 5.33
CA ALA A 103 10.74 8.54 4.84
C ALA A 103 9.86 7.94 3.72
N THR A 104 8.90 7.10 4.10
CA THR A 104 8.02 6.41 3.15
C THR A 104 6.57 6.79 3.33
N LYS A 105 5.83 6.78 2.22
CA LYS A 105 4.39 6.98 2.23
C LYS A 105 3.74 5.73 2.75
N ARG A 106 2.80 5.92 3.68
CA ARG A 106 2.12 4.83 4.38
C ARG A 106 0.63 5.00 4.22
N LEU A 107 -0.07 3.87 4.12
CA LEU A 107 -1.52 3.78 4.14
C LEU A 107 -1.91 2.68 5.11
N LEU A 108 -2.74 3.00 6.11
CA LEU A 108 -3.31 2.01 7.02
C LEU A 108 -4.56 1.40 6.39
N VAL A 109 -4.65 0.07 6.40
CA VAL A 109 -5.73 -0.68 5.75
C VAL A 109 -6.34 -1.70 6.71
N GLY A 110 -7.63 -1.54 7.01
CA GLY A 110 -8.43 -2.56 7.71
C GLY A 110 -9.10 -3.49 6.72
N ASN A 111 -8.63 -4.73 6.58
CA ASN A 111 -9.15 -5.70 5.63
C ASN A 111 -10.23 -6.62 6.23
N LYS A 112 -10.97 -7.31 5.35
CA LYS A 112 -12.06 -8.27 5.65
C LYS A 112 -13.32 -7.63 6.22
N VAL A 113 -13.65 -6.42 5.78
CA VAL A 113 -14.85 -5.70 6.25
C VAL A 113 -16.18 -6.32 5.82
N ASP A 114 -16.13 -7.28 4.89
CA ASP A 114 -17.25 -8.16 4.56
C ASP A 114 -17.69 -9.02 5.77
N LEU A 115 -16.78 -9.35 6.69
CA LEU A 115 -17.06 -10.16 7.88
C LEU A 115 -17.64 -9.33 9.04
N LYS A 116 -18.70 -8.56 8.77
CA LYS A 116 -19.31 -7.61 9.73
C LYS A 116 -19.64 -8.22 11.10
N ARG A 117 -20.13 -9.46 11.13
CA ARG A 117 -20.52 -10.17 12.37
C ARG A 117 -19.33 -10.67 13.20
N GLN A 118 -18.16 -10.82 12.59
CA GLN A 118 -16.94 -11.27 13.24
C GLN A 118 -16.00 -10.10 13.56
N ARG A 119 -16.40 -8.86 13.27
CA ARG A 119 -15.60 -7.67 13.53
C ARG A 119 -15.35 -7.53 15.02
N VAL A 120 -14.07 -7.43 15.38
CA VAL A 120 -13.61 -7.15 16.76
C VAL A 120 -12.82 -5.84 16.84
N VAL A 121 -12.39 -5.29 15.71
CA VAL A 121 -11.75 -3.98 15.60
C VAL A 121 -12.76 -2.99 14.98
N PRO A 122 -13.33 -2.06 15.78
CA PRO A 122 -14.18 -0.99 15.26
C PRO A 122 -13.44 -0.10 14.26
N LYS A 123 -14.18 0.47 13.31
CA LYS A 123 -13.64 1.38 12.30
C LYS A 123 -12.94 2.59 12.94
N ASP A 124 -13.56 3.15 13.98
CA ASP A 124 -13.05 4.31 14.73
C ASP A 124 -11.65 4.09 15.31
N LYS A 125 -11.30 2.85 15.70
CA LYS A 125 -9.93 2.54 16.17
C LYS A 125 -8.90 2.70 15.04
N GLY A 126 -9.25 2.28 13.82
CA GLY A 126 -8.41 2.45 12.65
C GLY A 126 -8.26 3.91 12.25
N GLU A 127 -9.36 4.66 12.28
CA GLU A 127 -9.39 6.11 12.01
C GLU A 127 -8.53 6.88 13.04
N GLN A 128 -8.72 6.60 14.32
CA GLN A 128 -7.94 7.20 15.40
C GLN A 128 -6.44 6.89 15.23
N LEU A 129 -6.07 5.64 14.95
CA LEU A 129 -4.68 5.27 14.73
C LEU A 129 -4.09 6.00 13.51
N GLY A 130 -4.85 6.14 12.43
CA GLY A 130 -4.45 6.90 11.25
C GLY A 130 -4.17 8.36 11.59
N GLN A 131 -5.07 9.01 12.33
CA GLN A 131 -4.92 10.39 12.80
C GLN A 131 -3.69 10.55 13.71
N GLU A 132 -3.55 9.69 14.72
CA GLU A 132 -2.41 9.72 15.66
C GLU A 132 -1.05 9.58 14.98
N ARG A 133 -0.99 8.85 13.85
CA ARG A 133 0.23 8.60 13.08
C ARG A 133 0.38 9.51 11.86
N ASN A 134 -0.61 10.37 11.61
CA ASN A 134 -0.72 11.18 10.41
C ASN A 134 -0.57 10.35 9.12
N ILE A 135 -1.26 9.21 9.05
CA ILE A 135 -1.33 8.35 7.88
C ILE A 135 -2.80 8.18 7.46
N PRO A 136 -3.11 8.18 6.15
CA PRO A 136 -4.45 7.89 5.68
C PRO A 136 -4.90 6.49 6.11
N PHE A 137 -6.22 6.33 6.30
CA PHE A 137 -6.85 5.07 6.67
C PHE A 137 -7.95 4.71 5.69
N LEU A 138 -7.99 3.44 5.26
CA LEU A 138 -9.04 2.88 4.43
C LEU A 138 -9.46 1.49 4.94
N GLU A 139 -10.72 1.14 4.74
CA GLU A 139 -11.23 -0.21 4.98
C GLU A 139 -11.43 -0.93 3.66
N THR A 140 -10.99 -2.18 3.56
CA THR A 140 -11.01 -2.97 2.32
C THR A 140 -11.59 -4.37 2.53
N SER A 141 -12.01 -4.99 1.43
CA SER A 141 -12.38 -6.39 1.39
C SER A 141 -11.86 -7.03 0.10
N ALA A 142 -10.90 -7.95 0.24
CA ALA A 142 -10.41 -8.74 -0.89
C ALA A 142 -11.50 -9.64 -1.51
N VAL A 143 -12.51 -10.04 -0.73
CA VAL A 143 -13.63 -10.87 -1.20
C VAL A 143 -14.55 -10.06 -2.12
N THR A 144 -15.00 -8.90 -1.65
CA THR A 144 -15.98 -8.08 -2.38
C THR A 144 -15.33 -7.12 -3.38
N GLY A 145 -14.02 -6.85 -3.25
CA GLY A 145 -13.32 -5.80 -4.00
C GLY A 145 -13.47 -4.41 -3.40
N THR A 146 -14.19 -4.26 -2.28
CA THR A 146 -14.43 -2.95 -1.64
C THR A 146 -13.12 -2.22 -1.39
N ASN A 147 -13.02 -1.00 -1.94
CA ASN A 147 -11.90 -0.06 -1.81
C ASN A 147 -10.51 -0.61 -2.20
N ILE A 148 -10.42 -1.73 -2.92
CA ILE A 148 -9.13 -2.30 -3.30
C ILE A 148 -8.39 -1.36 -4.27
N ASP A 149 -9.04 -0.93 -5.36
CA ASP A 149 -8.44 0.00 -6.32
C ASP A 149 -8.13 1.35 -5.66
N ILE A 150 -9.09 1.89 -4.89
CA ILE A 150 -8.93 3.16 -4.15
C ILE A 150 -7.71 3.11 -3.24
N ALA A 151 -7.44 1.98 -2.56
CA ALA A 151 -6.29 1.85 -1.67
C ALA A 151 -4.96 1.92 -2.44
N PHE A 152 -4.84 1.21 -3.57
CA PHE A 152 -3.63 1.24 -4.40
C PHE A 152 -3.43 2.59 -5.08
N GLU A 153 -4.48 3.21 -5.60
CA GLU A 153 -4.39 4.55 -6.17
C GLU A 153 -4.01 5.59 -5.12
N THR A 154 -4.59 5.53 -3.91
CA THR A 154 -4.29 6.47 -2.83
C THR A 154 -2.81 6.42 -2.45
N ILE A 155 -2.25 5.22 -2.27
CA ILE A 155 -0.83 5.12 -1.91
C ILE A 155 0.08 5.60 -3.05
N VAL A 156 -0.26 5.32 -4.31
CA VAL A 156 0.52 5.78 -5.45
C VAL A 156 0.45 7.31 -5.60
N ARG A 157 -0.74 7.93 -5.51
CA ARG A 157 -0.88 9.40 -5.50
C ARG A 157 -0.03 10.03 -4.40
N ASN A 158 0.04 9.40 -3.21
CA ASN A 158 0.88 9.88 -2.12
C ASN A 158 2.38 9.82 -2.43
N ILE A 159 2.85 8.80 -3.16
CA ILE A 159 4.24 8.71 -3.64
C ILE A 159 4.49 9.83 -4.67
N LYS A 160 3.64 9.93 -5.70
CA LYS A 160 3.73 10.95 -6.77
C LYS A 160 3.86 12.37 -6.22
N LYS A 161 3.03 12.73 -5.24
CA LYS A 161 3.04 14.07 -4.64
C LYS A 161 4.39 14.41 -4.01
N TYR A 162 5.07 13.43 -3.43
CA TYR A 162 6.36 13.67 -2.78
C TYR A 162 7.50 13.82 -3.78
N ASP A 163 7.51 13.01 -4.83
CA ASP A 163 8.48 13.17 -5.92
C ASP A 163 8.37 14.58 -6.53
N PHE A 164 7.15 15.11 -6.62
CA PHE A 164 6.91 16.50 -7.03
C PHE A 164 7.40 17.53 -6.01
N ASP A 165 7.07 17.37 -4.72
CA ASP A 165 7.47 18.31 -3.67
C ASP A 165 9.00 18.37 -3.46
N GLU A 166 9.73 17.25 -3.58
CA GLU A 166 11.20 17.25 -3.58
C GLU A 166 11.77 17.96 -4.82
N ALA A 167 11.27 17.65 -6.02
CA ALA A 167 11.73 18.30 -7.24
C ALA A 167 11.54 19.84 -7.22
N VAL A 168 10.43 20.30 -6.65
CA VAL A 168 10.17 21.75 -6.47
C VAL A 168 11.08 22.36 -5.41
N SER A 169 11.41 21.63 -4.35
CA SER A 169 12.32 22.10 -3.29
C SER A 169 13.75 22.25 -3.82
N ASP A 170 14.23 21.29 -4.60
CA ASP A 170 15.54 21.36 -5.26
C ASP A 170 15.60 22.51 -6.27
N CYS A 171 14.53 22.75 -7.04
CA CYS A 171 14.46 23.91 -7.94
C CYS A 171 14.50 25.26 -7.20
N LYS A 172 13.98 25.35 -5.97
CA LYS A 172 14.00 26.59 -5.18
C LYS A 172 15.35 26.89 -4.54
N LEU A 173 16.23 25.89 -4.39
CA LEU A 173 17.58 26.06 -3.84
C LEU A 173 18.61 26.55 -4.87
N ILE A 174 18.22 26.63 -6.15
CA ILE A 174 19.10 27.04 -7.26
C ILE A 174 18.88 28.52 -7.64
N ASN A 175 17.95 29.22 -6.98
CA ASN A 175 17.65 30.65 -7.20
C ASN A 175 17.96 31.52 -5.98
#